data_AF-A0A7W3JPB0-F1
#
_entry.id   AF-A0A7W3JPB0-F1
#
_cell.length_a   1.000
_cell.length_b   1.000
_cell.length_c   1.000
_cell.angle_alpha   90.00
_cell.angle_beta   90.00
_cell.angle_gamma   90.00
#
_symmetry.space_group_name_H-M   'P 1'
#
loop_
_entity.id
_entity.type
_entity.pdbx_description
1 polymer ?
#
loop_
_entity_poly.entity_id
_entity_poly.type
_entity_poly.pdbx_seq_one_letter_code
_entity_poly.pdbx_strand_id
1 'polypeptide(L)'
;MLTVPVRTHRLRWLGIAIVASLGFAQAPMGANSAEIRDDPTWSDVQEAQGDEEATRSEIARIELALSSAQDAAAEASSAAVSAAAAATTARQQATAAEATASALTAQSEEAANAFAETSDVVGAVVASRMRAESTAPLSVQLLTSTDPDALLKNLGLLDRLRASWSSQAQSARSSADFATALKEQATAAETARIERADAAETTAAEAQAAADEEQRAVTDVQQRADTMYAQLAALRNTTAELERAYQLSLAVAAQSPSTPPNNEDSSGSAGPPTTPNTPATPSTPTPDIPTYGVTVDPEGAKAYARGALGSYGWGDDQFGCLVSLWNRESGWRADALNPSSGAYGIPQAWPGDKMSAAGADWRTNGNTQINWGLAYIRDRYGTPCAAWGHSESTGWY
;
A
#
# COMPACT_ATOMS: atom_id res chain seq x y z
N MET A 1 -31.52 -38.04 -26.48
CA MET A 1 -30.41 -37.18 -26.90
C MET A 1 -30.47 -35.93 -26.03
N LEU A 2 -29.42 -35.72 -25.22
CA LEU A 2 -29.40 -34.73 -24.15
C LEU A 2 -29.46 -33.29 -24.71
N THR A 3 -30.47 -32.56 -24.27
CA THR A 3 -30.59 -31.10 -24.41
C THR A 3 -29.70 -30.42 -23.37
N VAL A 4 -28.63 -29.79 -23.82
CA VAL A 4 -27.82 -28.87 -22.99
C VAL A 4 -28.47 -27.49 -23.07
N PRO A 5 -28.87 -26.86 -21.95
CA PRO A 5 -29.50 -25.55 -21.98
C PRO A 5 -28.45 -24.45 -22.20
N VAL A 6 -28.62 -23.66 -23.27
CA VAL A 6 -27.88 -22.40 -23.47
C VAL A 6 -28.40 -21.40 -22.44
N ARG A 7 -27.58 -21.16 -21.42
CA ARG A 7 -27.85 -20.21 -20.34
C ARG A 7 -27.72 -18.80 -20.92
N THR A 8 -28.84 -18.12 -21.12
CA THR A 8 -28.87 -16.70 -21.51
C THR A 8 -28.31 -15.85 -20.37
N HIS A 9 -27.02 -15.53 -20.43
CA HIS A 9 -26.44 -14.51 -19.57
C HIS A 9 -26.89 -13.14 -20.09
N ARG A 10 -27.82 -12.51 -19.37
CA ARG A 10 -28.09 -11.07 -19.52
C ARG A 10 -26.83 -10.33 -19.09
N LEU A 11 -26.03 -9.87 -20.06
CA LEU A 11 -24.95 -8.91 -19.80
C LEU A 11 -25.61 -7.61 -19.30
N ARG A 12 -25.57 -7.42 -17.98
CA ARG A 12 -25.81 -6.11 -17.38
C ARG A 12 -24.60 -5.26 -17.78
N TRP A 13 -24.83 -4.28 -18.65
CA TRP A 13 -23.91 -3.19 -18.90
C TRP A 13 -23.66 -2.47 -17.58
N LEU A 14 -22.60 -2.86 -16.87
CA LEU A 14 -21.98 -2.02 -15.85
C LEU A 14 -21.04 -1.10 -16.61
N GLY A 15 -21.54 0.07 -16.98
CA GLY A 15 -20.69 1.20 -17.31
C GLY A 15 -19.85 1.51 -16.08
N ILE A 16 -18.60 1.03 -16.08
CA ILE A 16 -17.60 1.47 -15.10
C ILE A 16 -17.21 2.87 -15.54
N ALA A 17 -17.89 3.86 -14.95
CA ALA A 17 -17.41 5.22 -14.94
C ALA A 17 -16.07 5.20 -14.19
N ILE A 18 -14.97 5.17 -14.94
CA ILE A 18 -13.64 5.42 -14.40
C ILE A 18 -13.61 6.92 -14.10
N VAL A 19 -13.92 7.26 -12.84
CA VAL A 19 -13.61 8.56 -12.29
C VAL A 19 -12.08 8.64 -12.24
N ALA A 20 -11.49 9.26 -13.26
CA ALA A 20 -10.13 9.74 -13.22
C ALA A 20 -10.09 10.92 -12.24
N SER A 21 -10.14 10.62 -10.94
CA SER A 21 -9.68 11.55 -9.92
C SER A 21 -8.15 11.52 -9.99
N LEU A 22 -7.61 12.27 -10.95
CA LEU A 22 -6.28 12.87 -10.82
C LEU A 22 -6.34 13.75 -9.56
N GLY A 23 -6.11 13.11 -8.42
CA GLY A 23 -5.67 13.83 -7.23
C GLY A 23 -4.34 14.43 -7.62
N PHE A 24 -4.36 15.70 -7.97
CA PHE A 24 -3.16 16.54 -7.94
C PHE A 24 -2.64 16.41 -6.50
N ALA A 25 -1.71 15.48 -6.28
CA ALA A 25 -0.85 15.53 -5.13
C ALA A 25 -0.10 16.84 -5.33
N GLN A 26 -0.55 17.89 -4.65
CA GLN A 26 0.21 19.11 -4.59
C GLN A 26 1.56 18.68 -4.03
N ALA A 27 2.61 18.81 -4.84
CA ALA A 27 3.97 18.73 -4.34
C ALA A 27 4.00 19.56 -3.05
N PRO A 28 4.52 19.04 -1.94
CA PRO A 28 4.67 19.86 -0.75
C PRO A 28 5.48 21.07 -1.20
N MET A 29 4.81 22.23 -1.30
CA MET A 29 5.49 23.50 -1.47
C MET A 29 6.48 23.52 -0.32
N GLY A 30 7.77 23.54 -0.69
CA GLY A 30 8.88 23.26 0.21
C GLY A 30 8.59 23.86 1.57
N ALA A 31 8.72 23.01 2.60
CA ALA A 31 8.62 23.40 3.99
C ALA A 31 9.15 24.82 4.10
N ASN A 32 8.27 25.76 4.48
CA ASN A 32 8.67 27.12 4.78
C ASN A 32 9.92 26.95 5.62
N SER A 33 11.09 27.34 5.08
CA SER A 33 12.33 27.20 5.81
C SER A 33 12.06 27.85 7.14
N ALA A 34 11.93 27.03 8.18
CA ALA A 34 11.63 27.50 9.51
C ALA A 34 12.64 28.62 9.72
N GLU A 35 12.10 29.83 9.89
CA GLU A 35 12.82 31.06 10.15
C GLU A 35 14.12 30.70 10.88
N ILE A 36 15.29 30.97 10.28
CA ILE A 36 16.60 30.63 10.86
C ILE A 36 16.64 31.33 12.21
N ARG A 37 16.22 30.62 13.25
CA ARG A 37 16.52 30.95 14.64
C ARG A 37 17.96 30.47 14.76
N ASP A 38 18.88 31.42 14.99
CA ASP A 38 20.28 31.08 15.23
C ASP A 38 20.34 30.02 16.33
N ASP A 39 20.87 28.85 15.96
CA ASP A 39 21.07 27.73 16.88
C ASP A 39 22.03 28.18 18.00
N PRO A 40 21.75 27.83 19.26
CA PRO A 40 22.66 28.03 20.38
C PRO A 40 24.09 27.61 20.07
N THR A 41 25.06 28.48 20.35
CA THR A 41 26.47 28.22 20.10
C THR A 41 27.22 27.88 21.40
N TRP A 42 28.44 27.34 21.25
CA TRP A 42 29.34 27.17 22.40
C TRP A 42 29.75 28.49 23.06
N SER A 43 29.65 29.63 22.35
CA SER A 43 29.86 30.94 22.96
C SER A 43 28.71 31.26 23.91
N ASP A 44 27.46 31.06 23.48
CA ASP A 44 26.27 31.30 24.30
C ASP A 44 26.28 30.45 25.58
N VAL A 45 26.69 29.18 25.45
CA VAL A 45 26.85 28.26 26.60
C VAL A 45 27.89 28.77 27.59
N GLN A 46 29.06 29.22 27.11
CA GLN A 46 30.12 29.74 27.98
C GLN A 46 29.73 31.06 28.65
N GLU A 47 29.00 31.92 27.95
CA GLU A 47 28.50 33.19 28.50
C GLU A 47 27.43 32.96 29.57
N ALA A 48 26.56 31.97 29.37
CA ALA A 48 25.55 31.58 30.35
C ALA A 48 26.16 30.88 31.58
N GLN A 49 27.31 30.22 31.43
CA GLN A 49 28.02 29.52 32.50
C GLN A 49 28.55 30.50 33.56
N GLY A 50 27.80 30.64 34.66
CA GLY A 50 28.15 31.50 35.79
C GLY A 50 26.99 32.36 36.29
N ASP A 51 25.89 32.43 35.52
CA ASP A 51 24.65 33.09 35.92
C ASP A 51 23.48 32.10 35.85
N GLU A 52 22.76 31.93 36.96
CA GLU A 52 21.67 30.95 37.08
C GLU A 52 20.45 31.28 36.20
N GLU A 53 20.20 32.56 35.92
CA GLU A 53 19.10 32.99 35.06
C GLU A 53 19.48 32.84 33.58
N ALA A 54 20.70 33.23 33.21
CA ALA A 54 21.25 33.02 31.88
C ALA A 54 21.33 31.52 31.54
N THR A 55 21.80 30.69 32.48
CA THR A 55 21.85 29.22 32.31
C THR A 55 20.46 28.65 32.05
N ARG A 56 19.43 29.05 32.82
CA ARG A 56 18.05 28.60 32.60
C ARG A 56 17.49 29.06 31.26
N SER A 57 17.75 30.31 30.88
CA SER A 57 17.31 30.85 29.59
C SER A 57 17.96 30.11 28.41
N GLU A 58 19.25 29.82 28.51
CA GLU A 58 19.98 29.13 27.45
C GLU A 58 19.55 27.65 27.33
N ILE A 59 19.31 26.97 28.46
CA ILE A 59 18.69 25.64 28.47
C ILE A 59 17.35 25.67 27.72
N ALA A 60 16.47 26.63 28.01
CA ALA A 60 15.17 26.73 27.34
C ALA A 60 15.29 27.01 25.84
N ARG A 61 16.28 27.81 25.42
CA ARG A 61 16.58 28.05 24.00
C ARG A 61 17.04 26.78 23.30
N ILE A 62 17.95 26.02 23.92
CA ILE A 62 18.44 24.75 23.36
C ILE A 62 17.31 23.72 23.27
N GLU A 63 16.47 23.59 24.30
CA GLU A 63 15.30 22.68 24.27
C GLU A 63 14.30 23.05 23.16
N LEU A 64 14.04 24.35 22.96
CA LEU A 64 13.18 24.82 21.88
C LEU A 64 13.78 24.55 20.49
N ALA A 65 15.09 24.80 20.32
CA ALA A 65 15.78 24.55 19.06
C ALA A 65 15.79 23.05 18.72
N LEU A 66 16.01 22.19 19.72
CA LEU A 66 15.98 20.74 19.57
C LEU A 66 14.58 20.25 19.15
N SER A 67 13.52 20.72 19.82
CA SER A 67 12.14 20.38 19.43
C SER A 67 11.85 20.82 17.99
N SER A 68 12.20 22.06 17.63
CA SER A 68 11.98 22.58 16.28
C SER A 68 12.76 21.81 15.21
N ALA A 69 13.98 21.36 15.52
CA ALA A 69 14.78 20.54 14.62
C ALA A 69 14.17 19.14 14.44
N GLN A 70 13.70 18.53 15.53
CA GLN A 70 13.01 17.22 15.49
C GLN A 70 11.70 17.29 14.71
N ASP A 71 10.90 18.35 14.89
CA ASP A 71 9.64 18.56 14.17
C ASP A 71 9.87 18.69 12.65
N ALA A 72 10.91 19.43 12.23
CA ALA A 72 11.26 19.57 10.82
C ALA A 72 11.68 18.22 10.17
N ALA A 73 12.44 17.39 10.89
CA ALA A 73 12.74 16.04 10.44
C ALA A 73 11.49 15.15 10.40
N ALA A 74 10.60 15.26 11.40
CA ALA A 74 9.35 14.50 11.42
C ALA A 74 8.46 14.82 10.21
N GLU A 75 8.39 16.09 9.81
CA GLU A 75 7.68 16.52 8.60
C GLU A 75 8.28 15.89 7.33
N ALA A 76 9.61 15.92 7.19
CA ALA A 76 10.29 15.30 6.06
C ALA A 76 10.06 13.78 6.01
N SER A 77 10.15 13.09 7.16
CA SER A 77 9.84 11.66 7.25
C SER A 77 8.38 11.34 6.92
N SER A 78 7.42 12.15 7.41
CA SER A 78 5.99 11.99 7.09
C SER A 78 5.72 12.15 5.59
N ALA A 79 6.33 13.16 4.96
CA ALA A 79 6.26 13.37 3.52
C ALA A 79 6.80 12.15 2.75
N ALA A 80 7.96 11.63 3.15
CA ALA A 80 8.57 10.46 2.52
C ALA A 80 7.71 9.18 2.73
N VAL A 81 7.03 9.02 3.86
CA VAL A 81 6.13 7.87 4.11
C VAL A 81 4.91 7.95 3.20
N SER A 82 4.29 9.13 3.11
CA SER A 82 3.13 9.36 2.25
C SER A 82 3.45 9.12 0.77
N ALA A 83 4.61 9.59 0.30
CA ALA A 83 5.06 9.39 -1.07
C ALA A 83 5.34 7.91 -1.38
N ALA A 84 5.95 7.16 -0.44
CA ALA A 84 6.17 5.73 -0.60
C ALA A 84 4.85 4.93 -0.66
N ALA A 85 3.85 5.31 0.14
CA ALA A 85 2.51 4.71 0.10
C ALA A 85 1.80 4.98 -1.24
N ALA A 86 1.92 6.21 -1.77
CA ALA A 86 1.40 6.58 -3.08
C ALA A 86 2.06 5.77 -4.20
N ALA A 87 3.40 5.64 -4.19
CA ALA A 87 4.15 4.85 -5.17
C ALA A 87 3.75 3.38 -5.16
N THR A 88 3.53 2.80 -3.97
CA THR A 88 3.07 1.42 -3.82
C THR A 88 1.68 1.24 -4.43
N THR A 89 0.77 2.17 -4.16
CA THR A 89 -0.59 2.15 -4.74
C THR A 89 -0.55 2.26 -6.25
N ALA A 90 0.24 3.18 -6.81
CA ALA A 90 0.38 3.36 -8.25
C ALA A 90 0.93 2.09 -8.93
N ARG A 91 1.94 1.45 -8.33
CA ARG A 91 2.49 0.18 -8.83
C ARG A 91 1.45 -0.95 -8.85
N GLN A 92 0.66 -1.09 -7.80
CA GLN A 92 -0.43 -2.09 -7.75
C GLN A 92 -1.46 -1.86 -8.86
N GLN A 93 -1.83 -0.61 -9.11
CA GLN A 93 -2.75 -0.24 -10.19
C GLN A 93 -2.16 -0.54 -11.57
N ALA A 94 -0.87 -0.25 -11.79
CA ALA A 94 -0.18 -0.59 -13.03
C ALA A 94 -0.17 -2.10 -13.29
N THR A 95 0.15 -2.92 -12.29
CA THR A 95 0.12 -4.38 -12.40
C THR A 95 -1.30 -4.90 -12.69
N ALA A 96 -2.33 -4.35 -12.04
CA ALA A 96 -3.72 -4.73 -12.31
C ALA A 96 -4.17 -4.35 -13.73
N ALA A 97 -3.74 -3.18 -14.23
CA ALA A 97 -4.02 -2.74 -15.59
C ALA A 97 -3.32 -3.64 -16.62
N GLU A 98 -2.08 -4.06 -16.35
CA GLU A 98 -1.34 -5.00 -17.19
C GLU A 98 -2.01 -6.36 -17.30
N ALA A 99 -2.47 -6.92 -16.18
CA ALA A 99 -3.23 -8.17 -16.18
C ALA A 99 -4.53 -8.05 -17.01
N THR A 100 -5.23 -6.91 -16.89
CA THR A 100 -6.47 -6.65 -17.61
C THR A 100 -6.23 -6.50 -19.12
N ALA A 101 -5.22 -5.72 -19.52
CA ALA A 101 -4.85 -5.51 -20.91
C ALA A 101 -4.42 -6.83 -21.58
N SER A 102 -3.62 -7.64 -20.89
CA SER A 102 -3.20 -8.96 -21.37
C SER A 102 -4.39 -9.90 -21.58
N ALA A 103 -5.32 -9.94 -20.62
CA ALA A 103 -6.51 -10.78 -20.70
C ALA A 103 -7.46 -10.35 -21.82
N LEU A 104 -7.65 -9.05 -22.03
CA LEU A 104 -8.50 -8.54 -23.11
C LEU A 104 -7.85 -8.72 -24.49
N THR A 105 -6.52 -8.57 -24.58
CA THR A 105 -5.78 -8.83 -25.82
C THR A 105 -5.95 -10.29 -26.23
N ALA A 106 -5.72 -11.24 -25.31
CA ALA A 106 -5.91 -12.67 -25.59
C ALA A 106 -7.35 -13.01 -26.01
N GLN A 107 -8.35 -12.45 -25.32
CA GLN A 107 -9.77 -12.64 -25.71
C GLN A 107 -10.07 -12.05 -27.09
N SER A 108 -9.48 -10.90 -27.44
CA SER A 108 -9.67 -10.28 -28.75
C SER A 108 -9.04 -11.12 -29.88
N GLU A 109 -7.88 -11.72 -29.63
CA GLU A 109 -7.21 -12.61 -30.57
C GLU A 109 -7.99 -13.91 -30.77
N GLU A 110 -8.50 -14.50 -29.69
CA GLU A 110 -9.37 -15.68 -29.75
C GLU A 110 -10.65 -15.40 -30.53
N ALA A 111 -11.32 -14.27 -30.23
CA ALA A 111 -12.54 -13.86 -30.95
C ALA A 111 -12.27 -13.60 -32.45
N ALA A 112 -11.12 -12.99 -32.78
CA ALA A 112 -10.72 -12.77 -34.16
C ALA A 112 -10.47 -14.10 -34.91
N ASN A 113 -9.80 -15.05 -34.27
CA ASN A 113 -9.53 -16.37 -34.84
C ASN A 113 -10.82 -17.17 -35.05
N ALA A 114 -11.73 -17.18 -34.07
CA ALA A 114 -13.02 -17.84 -34.17
C ALA A 114 -13.90 -17.26 -35.30
N PHE A 115 -13.85 -15.93 -35.48
CA PHE A 115 -14.52 -15.27 -36.60
C PHE A 115 -13.89 -15.67 -37.95
N ALA A 116 -12.57 -15.67 -38.06
CA ALA A 116 -11.86 -16.06 -39.29
C ALA A 116 -12.22 -17.50 -39.71
N GLU A 117 -12.21 -18.45 -38.77
CA GLU A 117 -12.59 -19.84 -39.02
C GLU A 117 -14.05 -19.95 -39.50
N THR A 118 -14.97 -19.22 -38.86
CA THR A 118 -16.38 -19.20 -39.26
C THR A 118 -16.56 -18.62 -40.66
N SER A 119 -15.82 -17.54 -40.98
CA SER A 119 -15.84 -16.89 -42.29
C SER A 119 -15.31 -17.81 -43.39
N ASP A 120 -14.22 -18.53 -43.12
CA ASP A 120 -13.62 -19.47 -44.08
C ASP A 120 -14.56 -20.64 -44.41
N VAL A 121 -15.23 -21.20 -43.42
CA VAL A 121 -16.24 -22.26 -43.63
C VAL A 121 -17.40 -21.76 -44.49
N VAL A 122 -17.94 -20.58 -44.18
CA VAL A 122 -19.04 -19.98 -44.98
C VAL A 122 -18.59 -19.69 -46.40
N GLY A 123 -17.39 -19.11 -46.58
CA GLY A 123 -16.79 -18.83 -47.88
C GLY A 123 -16.56 -20.08 -48.72
N ALA A 124 -16.05 -21.15 -48.12
CA ALA A 124 -15.84 -22.44 -48.78
C ALA A 124 -17.16 -23.08 -49.23
N VAL A 125 -18.22 -23.00 -48.41
CA VAL A 125 -19.55 -23.50 -48.78
C VAL A 125 -20.13 -22.70 -49.95
N VAL A 126 -20.06 -21.37 -49.91
CA VAL A 126 -20.53 -20.51 -51.02
C VAL A 126 -19.76 -20.80 -52.30
N ALA A 127 -18.43 -20.91 -52.24
CA ALA A 127 -17.57 -21.23 -53.39
C ALA A 127 -17.88 -22.62 -53.97
N SER A 128 -18.11 -23.62 -53.13
CA SER A 128 -18.49 -24.98 -53.57
C SER A 128 -19.84 -24.99 -54.31
N ARG A 129 -20.79 -24.13 -53.88
CA ARG A 129 -22.12 -24.03 -54.47
C ARG A 129 -22.13 -23.24 -55.77
N MET A 130 -21.38 -22.14 -55.85
CA MET A 130 -21.17 -21.42 -57.11
C MET A 130 -20.53 -22.32 -58.18
N ARG A 131 -19.68 -23.29 -57.78
CA ARG A 131 -19.21 -24.34 -58.69
C ARG A 131 -20.31 -25.34 -59.08
N ALA A 132 -21.16 -25.77 -58.14
CA ALA A 132 -22.23 -26.73 -58.41
C ALA A 132 -23.35 -26.20 -59.31
N GLU A 133 -23.61 -24.88 -59.31
CA GLU A 133 -24.57 -24.23 -60.22
C GLU A 133 -24.16 -24.27 -61.70
N SER A 134 -22.93 -24.67 -62.02
CA SER A 134 -22.50 -24.92 -63.40
C SER A 134 -23.11 -26.19 -64.02
N THR A 135 -23.70 -27.07 -63.21
CA THR A 135 -24.43 -28.27 -63.67
C THR A 135 -25.94 -28.09 -63.49
N ALA A 136 -26.63 -27.64 -64.56
CA ALA A 136 -28.07 -27.45 -64.72
C ALA A 136 -28.81 -26.66 -63.60
N PRO A 137 -29.33 -25.45 -63.88
CA PRO A 137 -29.91 -24.61 -62.85
C PRO A 137 -31.19 -25.24 -62.26
N LEU A 138 -31.31 -25.19 -60.93
CA LEU A 138 -32.47 -25.64 -60.15
C LEU A 138 -33.81 -25.11 -60.68
N SER A 139 -33.81 -23.95 -61.33
CA SER A 139 -34.97 -23.38 -62.02
C SER A 139 -35.47 -24.28 -63.15
N VAL A 140 -34.58 -24.94 -63.90
CA VAL A 140 -34.96 -25.86 -64.98
C VAL A 140 -35.55 -27.16 -64.42
N GLN A 141 -35.05 -27.68 -63.29
CA GLN A 141 -35.66 -28.82 -62.60
C GLN A 141 -37.03 -28.47 -61.99
N LEU A 142 -37.20 -27.24 -61.51
CA LEU A 142 -38.47 -26.77 -60.93
C LEU A 142 -39.53 -26.51 -62.01
N LEU A 143 -39.14 -26.03 -63.19
CA LEU A 143 -40.05 -25.80 -64.32
C LEU A 143 -40.45 -27.10 -65.06
N THR A 144 -39.70 -28.19 -64.89
CA THR A 144 -39.93 -29.45 -65.60
C THR A 144 -40.51 -30.57 -64.73
N SER A 145 -40.67 -30.34 -63.41
CA SER A 145 -41.29 -31.33 -62.53
C SER A 145 -42.81 -31.38 -62.73
N THR A 146 -43.34 -32.54 -63.09
CA THR A 146 -44.78 -32.78 -63.28
C THR A 146 -45.51 -33.19 -61.99
N ASP A 147 -44.80 -33.32 -60.87
CA ASP A 147 -45.33 -33.76 -59.57
C ASP A 147 -45.51 -32.55 -58.61
N PRO A 148 -46.77 -32.19 -58.25
CA PRO A 148 -47.04 -31.05 -57.36
C PRO A 148 -46.55 -31.24 -55.91
N ASP A 149 -46.48 -32.48 -55.40
CA ASP A 149 -46.00 -32.75 -54.04
C ASP A 149 -44.46 -32.61 -53.96
N ALA A 150 -43.76 -33.01 -55.03
CA ALA A 150 -42.33 -32.81 -55.17
C ALA A 150 -41.96 -31.31 -55.23
N LEU A 151 -42.77 -30.49 -55.91
CA LEU A 151 -42.58 -29.04 -55.98
C LEU A 151 -42.71 -28.40 -54.58
N LEU A 152 -43.76 -28.73 -53.82
CA LEU A 152 -43.98 -28.19 -52.48
C LEU A 152 -42.86 -28.61 -51.50
N LYS A 153 -42.40 -29.86 -51.60
CA LYS A 153 -41.26 -30.35 -50.80
C LYS A 153 -39.97 -29.57 -51.12
N ASN A 154 -39.72 -29.30 -52.40
CA ASN A 154 -38.55 -28.53 -52.84
C ASN A 154 -38.63 -27.05 -52.41
N LEU A 155 -39.82 -26.44 -52.49
CA LEU A 155 -40.05 -25.07 -52.00
C LEU A 155 -39.87 -24.98 -50.47
N GLY A 156 -40.36 -25.95 -49.71
CA GLY A 156 -40.12 -26.02 -48.26
C GLY A 156 -38.65 -26.23 -47.91
N LEU A 157 -37.89 -26.94 -48.74
CA LEU A 157 -36.44 -27.10 -48.60
C LEU A 157 -35.69 -25.78 -48.88
N LEU A 158 -36.14 -25.02 -49.88
CA LEU A 158 -35.61 -23.70 -50.19
C LEU A 158 -35.89 -22.68 -49.07
N ASP A 159 -37.08 -22.72 -48.48
CA ASP A 159 -37.44 -21.83 -47.37
C ASP A 159 -36.64 -22.14 -46.10
N ARG A 160 -36.48 -23.43 -45.75
CA ARG A 160 -35.60 -23.86 -44.65
C ARG A 160 -34.15 -23.50 -44.89
N LEU A 161 -33.67 -23.65 -46.12
CA LEU A 161 -32.31 -23.28 -46.50
C LEU A 161 -32.12 -21.76 -46.38
N ARG A 162 -33.07 -20.95 -46.87
CA ARG A 162 -33.07 -19.49 -46.73
C ARG A 162 -33.06 -19.06 -45.26
N ALA A 163 -33.90 -19.66 -44.42
CA ALA A 163 -33.92 -19.41 -42.98
C ALA A 163 -32.56 -19.74 -42.34
N SER A 164 -31.98 -20.89 -42.68
CA SER A 164 -30.65 -21.30 -42.23
C SER A 164 -29.56 -20.29 -42.64
N TRP A 165 -29.56 -19.83 -43.89
CA TRP A 165 -28.63 -18.81 -44.38
C TRP A 165 -28.80 -17.47 -43.67
N SER A 166 -30.03 -17.01 -43.45
CA SER A 166 -30.27 -15.75 -42.72
C SER A 166 -29.79 -15.83 -41.28
N SER A 167 -29.98 -16.97 -40.62
CA SER A 167 -29.49 -17.23 -39.27
C SER A 167 -27.96 -17.26 -39.23
N GLN A 168 -27.31 -17.92 -40.19
CA GLN A 168 -25.85 -18.01 -40.27
C GLN A 168 -25.22 -16.64 -40.54
N ALA A 169 -25.80 -15.86 -41.46
CA ALA A 169 -25.33 -14.50 -41.76
C ALA A 169 -25.50 -13.56 -40.56
N GLN A 170 -26.62 -13.65 -39.84
CA GLN A 170 -26.84 -12.88 -38.61
C GLN A 170 -25.84 -13.26 -37.52
N SER A 171 -25.56 -14.56 -37.36
CA SER A 171 -24.56 -15.07 -36.40
C SER A 171 -23.16 -14.56 -36.73
N ALA A 172 -22.73 -14.65 -38.00
CA ALA A 172 -21.43 -14.16 -38.44
C ALA A 172 -21.27 -12.66 -38.19
N ARG A 173 -22.34 -11.88 -38.44
CA ARG A 173 -22.35 -10.44 -38.15
C ARG A 173 -22.21 -10.16 -36.66
N SER A 174 -22.97 -10.86 -35.81
CA SER A 174 -22.85 -10.68 -34.35
C SER A 174 -21.46 -11.06 -33.81
N SER A 175 -20.83 -12.10 -34.38
CA SER A 175 -19.46 -12.48 -34.01
C SER A 175 -18.44 -11.44 -34.46
N ALA A 176 -18.62 -10.85 -35.64
CA ALA A 176 -17.78 -9.74 -36.12
C ALA A 176 -17.91 -8.51 -35.21
N ASP A 177 -19.14 -8.11 -34.87
CA ASP A 177 -19.40 -6.97 -34.00
C ASP A 177 -18.79 -7.20 -32.59
N PHE A 178 -18.88 -8.43 -32.08
CA PHE A 178 -18.27 -8.82 -30.81
C PHE A 178 -16.74 -8.77 -30.85
N ALA A 179 -16.10 -9.30 -31.90
CA ALA A 179 -14.65 -9.26 -32.06
C ALA A 179 -14.13 -7.82 -32.18
N THR A 180 -14.84 -6.95 -32.92
CA THR A 180 -14.52 -5.52 -32.98
C THR A 180 -14.64 -4.85 -31.61
N ALA A 181 -15.74 -5.10 -30.88
CA ALA A 181 -15.94 -4.53 -29.55
C ALA A 181 -14.86 -4.99 -28.54
N LEU A 182 -14.42 -6.25 -28.60
CA LEU A 182 -13.32 -6.75 -27.78
C LEU A 182 -11.98 -6.11 -28.16
N LYS A 183 -11.72 -5.91 -29.45
CA LYS A 183 -10.51 -5.23 -29.92
C LYS A 183 -10.45 -3.77 -29.46
N GLU A 184 -11.58 -3.07 -29.49
CA GLU A 184 -11.69 -1.71 -28.95
C GLU A 184 -11.43 -1.68 -27.44
N GLN A 185 -11.99 -2.63 -26.69
CA GLN A 185 -11.72 -2.78 -25.26
C GLN A 185 -10.26 -3.11 -24.96
N ALA A 186 -9.64 -4.00 -25.73
CA ALA A 186 -8.22 -4.35 -25.58
C ALA A 186 -7.32 -3.13 -25.85
N THR A 187 -7.64 -2.34 -26.88
CA THR A 187 -6.92 -1.09 -27.20
C THR A 187 -7.05 -0.07 -26.07
N ALA A 188 -8.27 0.13 -25.55
CA ALA A 188 -8.50 1.04 -24.43
C ALA A 188 -7.79 0.57 -23.14
N ALA A 189 -7.77 -0.74 -22.88
CA ALA A 189 -7.07 -1.32 -21.75
C ALA A 189 -5.54 -1.17 -21.88
N GLU A 190 -5.00 -1.27 -23.10
CA GLU A 190 -3.57 -1.05 -23.35
C GLU A 190 -3.18 0.42 -23.15
N THR A 191 -4.00 1.37 -23.61
CA THR A 191 -3.81 2.80 -23.31
C THR A 191 -3.82 3.05 -21.80
N ALA A 192 -4.81 2.50 -21.09
CA ALA A 192 -4.90 2.62 -19.64
C ALA A 192 -3.69 1.97 -18.93
N ARG A 193 -3.18 0.84 -19.43
CA ARG A 193 -1.97 0.19 -18.90
C ARG A 193 -0.76 1.11 -19.00
N ILE A 194 -0.53 1.72 -20.17
CA ILE A 194 0.59 2.64 -20.40
C ILE A 194 0.46 3.86 -19.47
N GLU A 195 -0.72 4.49 -19.41
CA GLU A 195 -0.95 5.65 -18.53
C GLU A 195 -0.70 5.33 -17.05
N ARG A 196 -1.09 4.12 -16.59
CA ARG A 196 -0.85 3.68 -15.21
C ARG A 196 0.62 3.35 -14.95
N ALA A 197 1.33 2.81 -15.95
CA ALA A 197 2.76 2.56 -15.87
C ALA A 197 3.54 3.88 -15.75
N ASP A 198 3.24 4.87 -16.59
CA ASP A 198 3.88 6.19 -16.57
C ASP A 198 3.59 6.93 -15.24
N ALA A 199 2.35 6.85 -14.75
CA ALA A 199 1.99 7.39 -13.44
C ALA A 199 2.76 6.69 -12.31
N ALA A 200 2.90 5.35 -12.35
CA ALA A 200 3.66 4.61 -11.36
C ALA A 200 5.16 4.95 -11.37
N GLU A 201 5.75 5.19 -12.55
CA GLU A 201 7.13 5.66 -12.67
C GLU A 201 7.31 7.07 -12.10
N THR A 202 6.41 7.99 -12.43
CA THR A 202 6.42 9.36 -11.91
C THR A 202 6.32 9.39 -10.38
N THR A 203 5.34 8.68 -9.80
CA THR A 203 5.16 8.63 -8.35
C THR A 203 6.31 7.91 -7.64
N ALA A 204 6.96 6.93 -8.30
CA ALA A 204 8.17 6.30 -7.75
C ALA A 204 9.36 7.28 -7.70
N ALA A 205 9.51 8.14 -8.72
CA ALA A 205 10.55 9.18 -8.71
C ALA A 205 10.29 10.24 -7.63
N GLU A 206 9.04 10.66 -7.44
CA GLU A 206 8.64 11.56 -6.35
C GLU A 206 8.92 10.95 -4.97
N ALA A 207 8.62 9.66 -4.78
CA ALA A 207 8.94 8.94 -3.55
C ALA A 207 10.44 8.86 -3.28
N GLN A 208 11.26 8.65 -4.31
CA GLN A 208 12.72 8.68 -4.18
C GLN A 208 13.22 10.08 -3.80
N ALA A 209 12.71 11.13 -4.44
CA ALA A 209 13.10 12.50 -4.13
C ALA A 209 12.74 12.89 -2.68
N ALA A 210 11.57 12.46 -2.19
CA ALA A 210 11.16 12.66 -0.80
C ALA A 210 12.05 11.89 0.18
N ALA A 211 12.46 10.66 -0.15
CA ALA A 211 13.39 9.88 0.67
C ALA A 211 14.80 10.52 0.72
N ASP A 212 15.29 11.04 -0.40
CA ASP A 212 16.58 11.74 -0.45
C ASP A 212 16.54 13.03 0.40
N GLU A 213 15.41 13.74 0.41
CA GLU A 213 15.22 14.93 1.22
C GLU A 213 15.11 14.61 2.71
N GLU A 214 14.35 13.57 3.07
CA GLU A 214 14.33 13.01 4.43
C GLU A 214 15.77 12.70 4.89
N GLN A 215 16.57 12.02 4.08
CA GLN A 215 17.94 11.66 4.46
C GLN A 215 18.82 12.89 4.73
N ARG A 216 18.67 13.98 3.96
CA ARG A 216 19.39 15.24 4.20
C ARG A 216 18.94 15.88 5.51
N ALA A 217 17.62 16.00 5.71
CA ALA A 217 17.04 16.59 6.91
C ALA A 217 17.45 15.81 8.17
N VAL A 218 17.41 14.48 8.13
CA VAL A 218 17.83 13.60 9.23
C VAL A 218 19.30 13.80 9.56
N THR A 219 20.17 13.84 8.54
CA THR A 219 21.63 14.01 8.75
C THR A 219 21.93 15.35 9.39
N ASP A 220 21.29 16.42 8.92
CA ASP A 220 21.41 17.76 9.47
C ASP A 220 20.93 17.83 10.92
N VAL A 221 19.74 17.29 11.21
CA VAL A 221 19.17 17.25 12.56
C VAL A 221 20.04 16.44 13.52
N GLN A 222 20.61 15.31 13.08
CA GLN A 222 21.51 14.50 13.91
C GLN A 222 22.74 15.29 14.35
N GLN A 223 23.39 16.00 13.42
CA GLN A 223 24.58 16.81 13.74
C GLN A 223 24.26 17.96 14.71
N ARG A 224 23.12 18.63 14.51
CA ARG A 224 22.66 19.71 15.39
C ARG A 224 22.27 19.19 16.77
N ALA A 225 21.50 18.10 16.83
CA ALA A 225 21.06 17.48 18.07
C ALA A 225 22.26 17.01 18.91
N ASP A 226 23.29 16.40 18.31
CA ASP A 226 24.48 15.97 19.03
C ASP A 226 25.20 17.15 19.70
N THR A 227 25.27 18.29 19.02
CA THR A 227 25.81 19.52 19.57
C THR A 227 24.95 20.04 20.71
N MET A 228 23.63 20.15 20.50
CA MET A 228 22.67 20.64 21.50
C MET A 228 22.65 19.79 22.77
N TYR A 229 22.74 18.45 22.65
CA TYR A 229 22.82 17.57 23.82
C TYR A 229 24.14 17.70 24.57
N ALA A 230 25.26 17.95 23.86
CA ALA A 230 26.53 18.24 24.52
C ALA A 230 26.51 19.60 25.26
N GLN A 231 25.82 20.59 24.69
CA GLN A 231 25.61 21.90 25.32
C GLN A 231 24.73 21.80 26.58
N LEU A 232 23.60 21.07 26.51
CA LEU A 232 22.76 20.79 27.68
C LEU A 232 23.54 20.06 28.77
N ALA A 233 24.33 19.05 28.40
CA ALA A 233 25.16 18.31 29.34
C ALA A 233 26.18 19.22 30.05
N ALA A 234 26.79 20.16 29.32
CA ALA A 234 27.71 21.15 29.89
C ALA A 234 27.01 22.14 30.85
N LEU A 235 25.79 22.57 30.53
CA LEU A 235 25.00 23.48 31.39
C LEU A 235 24.43 22.79 32.63
N ARG A 236 24.04 21.52 32.52
CA ARG A 236 23.43 20.73 33.62
C ARG A 236 24.42 19.86 34.40
N ASN A 237 25.68 19.82 33.97
CA ASN A 237 26.74 19.00 34.57
C ASN A 237 26.38 17.49 34.56
N THR A 238 25.84 17.04 33.43
CA THR A 238 25.37 15.67 33.16
C THR A 238 26.10 15.10 31.94
N THR A 239 25.60 13.99 31.37
CA THR A 239 26.10 13.46 30.10
C THR A 239 25.07 13.64 29.00
N ALA A 240 25.53 13.73 27.75
CA ALA A 240 24.65 13.91 26.60
C ALA A 240 23.68 12.72 26.42
N GLU A 241 24.06 11.51 26.83
CA GLU A 241 23.18 10.34 26.83
C GLU A 241 22.04 10.46 27.85
N LEU A 242 22.33 11.00 29.04
CA LEU A 242 21.31 11.21 30.08
C LEU A 242 20.31 12.29 29.64
N GLU A 243 20.80 13.38 29.06
CA GLU A 243 19.93 14.43 28.53
C GLU A 243 19.06 13.93 27.37
N ARG A 244 19.61 13.11 26.45
CA ARG A 244 18.82 12.42 25.41
C ARG A 244 17.71 11.57 25.99
N ALA A 245 18.03 10.73 26.97
CA ALA A 245 17.06 9.85 27.61
C ALA A 245 15.97 10.64 28.36
N TYR A 246 16.34 11.77 28.98
CA TYR A 246 15.42 12.66 29.65
C TYR A 246 14.47 13.35 28.67
N GLN A 247 14.98 13.96 27.59
CA GLN A 247 14.14 14.59 26.58
C GLN A 247 13.18 13.59 25.91
N LEU A 248 13.67 12.40 25.57
CA LEU A 248 12.83 11.32 25.07
C LEU A 248 11.71 10.96 26.06
N SER A 249 12.01 10.90 27.37
CA SER A 249 11.00 10.61 28.38
C SER A 249 9.89 11.66 28.44
N LEU A 250 10.24 12.94 28.34
CA LEU A 250 9.28 14.04 28.33
C LEU A 250 8.43 14.03 27.07
N ALA A 251 9.06 13.83 25.90
CA ALA A 251 8.37 13.79 24.63
C ALA A 251 7.37 12.62 24.55
N VAL A 252 7.75 11.43 25.03
CA VAL A 252 6.84 10.28 25.10
C VAL A 252 5.71 10.50 26.11
N ALA A 253 6.02 11.05 27.29
CA ALA A 253 4.98 11.37 28.28
C ALA A 253 3.96 12.39 27.74
N ALA A 254 4.39 13.35 26.91
CA ALA A 254 3.50 14.29 26.24
C ALA A 254 2.62 13.63 25.15
N GLN A 255 3.06 12.50 24.57
CA GLN A 255 2.30 11.73 23.58
C GLN A 255 1.29 10.76 24.21
N SER A 256 1.49 10.39 25.47
CA SER A 256 0.61 9.50 26.23
C SER A 256 -0.58 10.27 26.81
N PRO A 257 -1.84 9.96 26.44
CA PRO A 257 -2.98 10.49 27.18
C PRO A 257 -2.93 9.97 28.63
N SER A 258 -3.00 10.90 29.58
CA SER A 258 -2.84 10.71 31.02
C SER A 258 -3.97 9.89 31.64
N THR A 259 -4.01 8.59 31.37
CA THR A 259 -4.77 7.61 32.18
C THR A 259 -4.10 6.25 32.08
N PRO A 260 -3.22 5.85 33.01
CA PRO A 260 -2.74 4.47 33.08
C PRO A 260 -3.95 3.52 33.08
N PRO A 261 -3.84 2.29 32.56
CA PRO A 261 -4.94 1.34 32.61
C PRO A 261 -5.20 0.97 34.08
N ASN A 262 -6.00 1.78 34.77
CA ASN A 262 -6.64 1.38 36.01
C ASN A 262 -7.74 0.41 35.63
N ASN A 263 -7.66 -0.78 36.23
CA ASN A 263 -8.78 -1.70 36.31
C ASN A 263 -10.01 -0.94 36.85
N GLU A 264 -11.17 -1.21 36.23
CA GLU A 264 -12.52 -0.69 36.56
C GLU A 264 -12.85 0.72 36.01
N ASP A 265 -13.41 0.78 34.79
CA ASP A 265 -14.86 0.81 34.59
C ASP A 265 -15.20 0.69 33.09
N SER A 266 -16.25 -0.07 32.79
CA SER A 266 -16.76 -0.29 31.43
C SER A 266 -17.83 0.75 31.11
N SER A 267 -17.85 1.34 29.90
CA SER A 267 -19.10 1.56 29.15
C SER A 267 -18.91 2.16 27.74
N GLY A 268 -19.27 1.37 26.72
CA GLY A 268 -19.77 1.79 25.39
C GLY A 268 -18.70 2.10 24.33
N SER A 269 -18.61 1.40 23.19
CA SER A 269 -19.68 0.93 22.32
C SER A 269 -19.27 -0.30 21.51
N ALA A 270 -20.26 -1.14 21.22
CA ALA A 270 -20.16 -2.53 20.82
C ALA A 270 -19.93 -2.77 19.31
N GLY A 271 -19.21 -3.86 19.00
CA GLY A 271 -19.36 -4.68 17.80
C GLY A 271 -19.66 -6.14 18.21
N PRO A 272 -20.42 -6.92 17.40
CA PRO A 272 -21.16 -8.11 17.88
C PRO A 272 -20.30 -9.37 18.11
N PRO A 273 -20.79 -10.37 18.86
CA PRO A 273 -19.99 -11.50 19.34
C PRO A 273 -19.97 -12.68 18.35
N THR A 274 -18.81 -13.32 18.19
CA THR A 274 -18.73 -14.71 17.69
C THR A 274 -17.63 -15.49 18.41
N THR A 275 -18.04 -16.53 19.15
CA THR A 275 -17.22 -17.66 19.65
C THR A 275 -17.01 -18.72 18.54
N PRO A 276 -16.24 -19.80 18.76
CA PRO A 276 -14.87 -19.91 19.28
C PRO A 276 -13.95 -20.73 18.33
N ASN A 277 -12.63 -20.47 18.44
CA ASN A 277 -11.50 -21.37 18.12
C ASN A 277 -11.46 -22.10 16.75
N THR A 278 -10.55 -21.67 15.87
CA THR A 278 -10.02 -22.48 14.75
C THR A 278 -8.49 -22.29 14.70
N PRO A 279 -7.69 -23.35 14.47
CA PRO A 279 -6.23 -23.26 14.51
C PRO A 279 -5.66 -22.24 13.53
N ALA A 280 -4.65 -21.50 13.98
CA ALA A 280 -3.91 -20.51 13.22
C ALA A 280 -3.46 -21.03 11.84
N THR A 281 -3.97 -20.43 10.78
CA THR A 281 -3.37 -20.47 9.45
C THR A 281 -2.14 -19.55 9.42
N PRO A 282 -1.07 -19.93 8.70
CA PRO A 282 0.14 -19.10 8.60
C PRO A 282 -0.19 -17.80 7.87
N SER A 283 0.16 -16.67 8.46
CA SER A 283 0.10 -15.36 7.84
C SER A 283 0.86 -15.39 6.51
N THR A 284 0.14 -15.08 5.44
CA THR A 284 0.68 -14.90 4.09
C THR A 284 1.73 -13.77 4.11
N PRO A 285 2.83 -13.85 3.34
CA PRO A 285 3.85 -12.80 3.34
C PRO A 285 3.21 -11.47 2.90
N THR A 286 3.34 -10.45 3.75
CA THR A 286 3.04 -9.05 3.40
C THR A 286 3.80 -8.67 2.13
N PRO A 287 3.21 -7.93 1.17
CA PRO A 287 3.97 -7.43 0.03
C PRO A 287 5.09 -6.53 0.53
N ASP A 288 6.34 -6.85 0.17
CA ASP A 288 7.52 -6.02 0.43
C ASP A 288 7.31 -4.64 -0.19
N ILE A 289 7.11 -3.64 0.67
CA ILE A 289 7.27 -2.24 0.28
C ILE A 289 8.76 -2.07 -0.04
N PRO A 290 9.16 -1.37 -1.12
CA PRO A 290 10.56 -1.02 -1.31
C PRO A 290 11.06 -0.29 -0.06
N THR A 291 11.89 -1.00 0.72
CA THR A 291 12.52 -0.51 1.93
C THR A 291 13.64 0.43 1.51
N TYR A 292 13.30 1.66 1.17
CA TYR A 292 14.29 2.70 0.92
C TYR A 292 15.08 2.93 2.22
N GLY A 293 16.22 2.25 2.38
CA GLY A 293 17.18 2.46 3.47
C GLY A 293 16.93 1.74 4.81
N VAL A 294 15.89 0.90 4.96
CA VAL A 294 15.64 0.18 6.23
C VAL A 294 16.48 -1.10 6.32
N THR A 295 17.28 -1.25 7.37
CA THR A 295 17.98 -2.51 7.66
C THR A 295 17.07 -3.42 8.51
N VAL A 296 16.61 -4.53 7.92
CA VAL A 296 15.83 -5.54 8.63
C VAL A 296 16.76 -6.55 9.28
N ASP A 297 17.06 -6.35 10.57
CA ASP A 297 17.85 -7.27 11.39
C ASP A 297 17.14 -7.54 12.73
N PRO A 298 16.22 -8.52 12.79
CA PRO A 298 15.51 -8.89 14.01
C PRO A 298 16.42 -9.29 15.18
N GLU A 299 17.56 -9.93 14.91
CA GLU A 299 18.46 -10.40 15.97
C GLU A 299 19.33 -9.26 16.50
N GLY A 300 19.84 -8.38 15.63
CA GLY A 300 20.49 -7.14 16.03
C GLY A 300 19.56 -6.23 16.83
N ALA A 301 18.31 -6.10 16.40
CA ALA A 301 17.27 -5.36 17.11
C ALA A 301 17.02 -5.91 18.53
N LYS A 302 16.90 -7.24 18.67
CA LYS A 302 16.78 -7.91 19.98
C LYS A 302 18.01 -7.66 20.86
N ALA A 303 19.21 -7.78 20.29
CA ALA A 303 20.46 -7.55 21.03
C ALA A 303 20.56 -6.11 21.55
N TYR A 304 20.21 -5.13 20.70
CA TYR A 304 20.16 -3.73 21.09
C TYR A 304 19.13 -3.49 22.22
N ALA A 305 17.90 -3.98 22.04
CA ALA A 305 16.85 -3.85 23.04
C ALA A 305 17.25 -4.45 24.40
N ARG A 306 17.91 -5.62 24.40
CA ARG A 306 18.42 -6.27 25.62
C ARG A 306 19.44 -5.40 26.34
N GLY A 307 20.38 -4.80 25.60
CA GLY A 307 21.38 -3.88 26.16
C GLY A 307 20.77 -2.59 26.70
N ALA A 308 19.67 -2.13 26.11
CA ALA A 308 18.98 -0.91 26.52
C ALA A 308 18.14 -1.08 27.80
N LEU A 309 17.71 -2.29 28.19
CA LEU A 309 16.84 -2.51 29.36
C LEU A 309 17.40 -1.89 30.65
N GLY A 310 18.72 -1.97 30.83
CA GLY A 310 19.38 -1.48 32.04
C GLY A 310 19.21 0.03 32.27
N SER A 311 19.09 0.84 31.22
CA SER A 311 18.87 2.29 31.36
C SER A 311 17.48 2.64 31.87
N TYR A 312 16.54 1.69 31.79
CA TYR A 312 15.18 1.80 32.33
C TYR A 312 15.05 1.19 33.73
N GLY A 313 16.13 0.66 34.31
CA GLY A 313 16.11 -0.05 35.59
C GLY A 313 15.49 -1.45 35.51
N TRP A 314 15.33 -1.99 34.30
CA TRP A 314 14.77 -3.32 34.09
C TRP A 314 15.87 -4.40 34.07
N GLY A 315 15.57 -5.53 34.69
CA GLY A 315 16.41 -6.72 34.64
C GLY A 315 16.15 -7.56 33.39
N ASP A 316 17.02 -8.56 33.18
CA ASP A 316 16.93 -9.50 32.04
C ASP A 316 15.63 -10.32 32.05
N ASP A 317 14.98 -10.45 33.20
CA ASP A 317 13.67 -11.09 33.37
C ASP A 317 12.55 -10.41 32.55
N GLN A 318 12.70 -9.11 32.24
CA GLN A 318 11.76 -8.38 31.40
C GLN A 318 11.92 -8.68 29.90
N PHE A 319 13.10 -9.17 29.48
CA PHE A 319 13.42 -9.33 28.07
C PHE A 319 12.53 -10.38 27.38
N GLY A 320 12.20 -11.48 28.05
CA GLY A 320 11.32 -12.51 27.50
C GLY A 320 9.92 -11.99 27.16
N CYS A 321 9.38 -11.11 28.01
CA CYS A 321 8.10 -10.44 27.77
C CYS A 321 8.19 -9.47 26.59
N LEU A 322 9.26 -8.68 26.51
CA LEU A 322 9.49 -7.77 25.39
C LEU A 322 9.59 -8.52 24.05
N VAL A 323 10.34 -9.63 24.02
CA VAL A 323 10.44 -10.50 22.84
C VAL A 323 9.09 -11.02 22.42
N SER A 324 8.27 -11.49 23.37
CA SER A 324 6.92 -11.99 23.07
C SER A 324 6.02 -10.89 22.53
N LEU A 325 6.07 -9.70 23.14
CA LEU A 325 5.31 -8.52 22.74
C LEU A 325 5.64 -8.11 21.31
N TRP A 326 6.89 -7.74 21.02
CA TRP A 326 7.25 -7.26 19.67
C TRP A 326 7.33 -8.36 18.60
N ASN A 327 7.42 -9.64 18.99
CA ASN A 327 7.15 -10.74 18.04
C ASN A 327 5.70 -10.71 17.54
N ARG A 328 4.72 -10.43 18.42
CA ARG A 328 3.31 -10.32 18.04
C ARG A 328 3.05 -9.11 17.16
N GLU A 329 3.71 -7.99 17.45
CA GLU A 329 3.50 -6.73 16.73
C GLU A 329 4.07 -6.75 15.32
N SER A 330 5.35 -7.08 15.17
CA SER A 330 6.09 -6.87 13.91
C SER A 330 7.01 -8.02 13.52
N GLY A 331 7.20 -9.00 14.41
CA GLY A 331 8.29 -9.96 14.27
C GLY A 331 9.67 -9.29 14.32
N TRP A 332 9.79 -8.18 15.06
CA TRP A 332 11.01 -7.36 15.18
C TRP A 332 11.50 -6.72 13.87
N ARG A 333 10.62 -6.55 12.87
CA ARG A 333 11.00 -5.86 11.64
C ARG A 333 10.80 -4.35 11.73
N ALA A 334 11.86 -3.60 11.43
CA ALA A 334 11.84 -2.13 11.42
C ALA A 334 11.05 -1.53 10.26
N ASP A 335 10.76 -2.31 9.21
CA ASP A 335 9.97 -1.92 8.04
C ASP A 335 8.51 -2.35 8.12
N ALA A 336 8.07 -2.94 9.25
CA ALA A 336 6.74 -3.48 9.40
C ALA A 336 5.68 -2.37 9.32
N LEU A 337 4.94 -2.32 8.20
CA LEU A 337 3.77 -1.45 8.04
C LEU A 337 2.50 -2.29 8.09
N ASN A 338 1.55 -1.92 8.95
CA ASN A 338 0.19 -2.42 8.88
C ASN A 338 -0.63 -1.57 7.89
N PRO A 339 -1.04 -2.10 6.71
CA PRO A 339 -1.72 -1.29 5.70
C PRO A 339 -3.11 -0.80 6.11
N SER A 340 -3.75 -1.46 7.09
CA SER A 340 -5.10 -1.12 7.53
C SER A 340 -5.14 0.00 8.56
N SER A 341 -4.16 0.03 9.47
CA SER A 341 -4.10 1.02 10.56
C SER A 341 -3.05 2.11 10.33
N GLY A 342 -2.02 1.85 9.51
CA GLY A 342 -0.85 2.71 9.37
C GLY A 342 0.18 2.57 10.50
N ALA A 343 0.03 1.57 11.38
CA ALA A 343 1.01 1.29 12.43
C ALA A 343 2.36 0.88 11.81
N TYR A 344 3.46 1.38 12.37
CA TYR A 344 4.79 1.23 11.77
C TYR A 344 5.88 0.78 12.74
N GLY A 345 6.83 0.02 12.22
CA GLY A 345 8.08 -0.35 12.87
C GLY A 345 7.96 -1.47 13.91
N ILE A 346 9.07 -1.71 14.62
CA ILE A 346 9.20 -2.76 15.64
C ILE A 346 8.07 -2.70 16.68
N PRO A 347 7.77 -1.54 17.29
CA PRO A 347 6.74 -1.45 18.32
C PRO A 347 5.31 -1.33 17.74
N GLN A 348 5.13 -1.26 16.42
CA GLN A 348 3.86 -0.93 15.76
C GLN A 348 3.24 0.37 16.30
N ALA A 349 4.03 1.44 16.32
CA ALA A 349 3.58 2.75 16.80
C ALA A 349 2.45 3.31 15.93
N TRP A 350 1.42 3.87 16.57
CA TRP A 350 0.31 4.52 15.89
C TRP A 350 -0.01 5.93 16.43
N PRO A 351 -0.01 6.96 15.57
CA PRO A 351 0.65 6.98 14.24
C PRO A 351 2.19 6.83 14.39
N GLY A 352 2.86 6.35 13.34
CA GLY A 352 4.29 5.97 13.39
C GLY A 352 5.25 7.14 13.62
N ASP A 353 4.86 8.35 13.20
CA ASP A 353 5.59 9.61 13.36
C ASP A 353 5.85 10.00 14.82
N LYS A 354 5.11 9.43 15.78
CA LYS A 354 5.42 9.56 17.22
C LYS A 354 6.85 9.17 17.57
N MET A 355 7.43 8.23 16.82
CA MET A 355 8.81 7.78 17.03
C MET A 355 9.87 8.84 16.71
N SER A 356 9.50 9.93 16.02
CA SER A 356 10.38 11.08 15.79
C SER A 356 10.96 11.68 17.09
N ALA A 357 10.23 11.54 18.21
CA ALA A 357 10.72 11.94 19.53
C ALA A 357 12.01 11.22 19.97
N ALA A 358 12.25 9.99 19.50
CA ALA A 358 13.47 9.25 19.78
C ALA A 358 14.61 9.55 18.80
N GLY A 359 14.30 10.14 17.65
CA GLY A 359 15.29 10.47 16.63
C GLY A 359 14.64 10.72 15.28
N ALA A 360 15.24 11.62 14.52
CA ALA A 360 14.82 11.97 13.16
C ALA A 360 14.81 10.76 12.21
N ASP A 361 15.69 9.78 12.43
CA ASP A 361 15.87 8.58 11.63
C ASP A 361 14.92 7.42 12.00
N TRP A 362 13.88 7.67 12.79
CA TRP A 362 12.94 6.65 13.30
C TRP A 362 12.37 5.73 12.22
N ARG A 363 12.20 6.25 11.01
CA ARG A 363 11.65 5.48 9.90
C ARG A 363 12.55 4.33 9.48
N THR A 364 13.87 4.55 9.41
CA THR A 364 14.84 3.60 8.84
C THR A 364 15.74 2.95 9.88
N ASN A 365 15.78 3.50 11.10
CA ASN A 365 16.63 3.02 12.18
C ASN A 365 15.84 2.24 13.25
N GLY A 366 16.03 0.91 13.29
CA GLY A 366 15.41 0.04 14.29
C GLY A 366 15.79 0.39 15.74
N ASN A 367 17.00 0.91 15.98
CA ASN A 367 17.41 1.33 17.33
C ASN A 367 16.60 2.53 17.81
N THR A 368 16.32 3.49 16.93
CA THR A 368 15.46 4.65 17.23
C THR A 368 14.03 4.20 17.56
N GLN A 369 13.49 3.24 16.79
CA GLN A 369 12.17 2.65 17.07
C GLN A 369 12.14 1.94 18.42
N ILE A 370 13.19 1.17 18.75
CA ILE A 370 13.34 0.50 20.06
C ILE A 370 13.40 1.53 21.19
N ASN A 371 14.18 2.60 21.04
CA ASN A 371 14.30 3.64 22.07
C ASN A 371 12.95 4.27 22.39
N TRP A 372 12.17 4.63 21.36
CA TRP A 372 10.81 5.13 21.56
C TRP A 372 9.92 4.07 22.23
N GLY A 373 9.94 2.83 21.72
CA GLY A 373 9.09 1.75 22.25
C GLY A 373 9.37 1.41 23.72
N LEU A 374 10.63 1.39 24.14
CA LEU A 374 11.00 1.19 25.55
C LEU A 374 10.57 2.37 26.41
N ALA A 375 10.76 3.61 25.95
CA ALA A 375 10.29 4.79 26.66
C ALA A 375 8.76 4.80 26.83
N TYR A 376 8.03 4.40 25.80
CA TYR A 376 6.57 4.26 25.83
C TYR A 376 6.13 3.17 26.81
N ILE A 377 6.78 2.00 26.79
CA ILE A 377 6.49 0.92 27.75
C ILE A 377 6.71 1.39 29.19
N ARG A 378 7.81 2.11 29.47
CA ARG A 378 8.08 2.66 30.80
C ARG A 378 6.98 3.62 31.23
N ASP A 379 6.62 4.57 30.38
CA ASP A 379 5.65 5.61 30.70
C ASP A 379 4.24 5.04 30.90
N ARG A 380 3.82 4.13 30.01
CA ARG A 380 2.44 3.62 29.96
C ARG A 380 2.18 2.42 30.87
N TYR A 381 3.14 1.50 30.94
CA TYR A 381 2.98 0.19 31.58
C TYR A 381 3.94 -0.04 32.74
N GLY A 382 4.96 0.81 32.89
CA GLY A 382 6.02 0.65 33.88
C GLY A 382 7.07 -0.39 33.51
N THR A 383 6.68 -1.57 32.99
CA THR A 383 7.60 -2.65 32.61
C THR A 383 7.15 -3.44 31.35
N PRO A 384 8.09 -4.09 30.62
CA PRO A 384 7.74 -4.95 29.49
C PRO A 384 6.80 -6.11 29.84
N CYS A 385 6.94 -6.72 31.02
CA CYS A 385 6.02 -7.78 31.42
C CYS A 385 4.62 -7.28 31.76
N ALA A 386 4.48 -6.06 32.30
CA ALA A 386 3.18 -5.45 32.49
C ALA A 386 2.51 -5.13 31.14
N ALA A 387 3.27 -4.60 30.17
CA ALA A 387 2.80 -4.36 28.81
C ALA A 387 2.37 -5.65 28.12
N TRP A 388 3.17 -6.72 28.23
CA TRP A 388 2.82 -8.03 27.69
C TRP A 388 1.54 -8.60 28.31
N GLY A 389 1.42 -8.55 29.64
CA GLY A 389 0.20 -8.97 30.33
C GLY A 389 -1.04 -8.20 29.88
N HIS A 390 -0.91 -6.89 29.63
CA HIS A 390 -1.97 -6.09 29.05
C HIS A 390 -2.32 -6.57 27.63
N SER A 391 -1.33 -6.73 26.75
CA SER A 391 -1.51 -7.24 25.38
C SER A 391 -2.16 -8.63 25.32
N GLU A 392 -1.86 -9.52 26.26
CA GLU A 392 -2.56 -10.81 26.35
C GLU A 392 -4.05 -10.68 26.71
N SER A 393 -4.41 -9.63 27.46
CA SER A 393 -5.79 -9.41 27.90
C SER A 393 -6.65 -8.61 26.90
N THR A 394 -6.09 -7.60 26.24
CA THR A 394 -6.82 -6.65 25.38
C THR A 394 -6.51 -6.81 23.90
N GLY A 395 -5.42 -7.50 23.56
CA GLY A 395 -4.94 -7.65 22.19
C GLY A 395 -4.09 -6.48 21.67
N TRP A 396 -3.79 -5.49 22.52
CA TRP A 396 -2.98 -4.31 22.17
C TRP A 396 -2.18 -3.81 23.38
N TYR A 397 -1.21 -2.91 23.16
CA TYR A 397 -0.47 -2.16 24.18
C TYR A 397 -0.13 -0.76 23.63
#